data_AF-A0A937VVU0-F1
#
_entry.id   AF-A0A937VVU0-F1
#
_cell.length_a   1.000
_cell.length_b   1.000
_cell.length_c   1.000
_cell.angle_alpha   90.00
_cell.angle_beta   90.00
_cell.angle_gamma   90.00
#
_symmetry.space_group_name_H-M   'P 1'
#
loop_
_entity.id
_entity.type
_entity.pdbx_description
1 polymer ?
#
loop_
_entity_poly.entity_id
_entity_poly.type
_entity_poly.pdbx_seq_one_letter_code
_entity_poly.pdbx_strand_id
1 'polypeptide(L)'
;MESYLISDIYDLVTPDGKILSFERKGKRHAVATVSIDHISPAFRGFQIPQDQVFFNIKSTLAQIGMDAIGRSYELDKERKRANILLDIYARSTMSEAMLDFLGIGCYIGKLFAADETRKVRNPDYLHRMFNRIDRQGRPLLYLGNPNASNELTLEKIDGYTVAYLQLLEGTITYDSNSNGFLPTLGKALLNPNLKVRQILQLNQQWNFQAERK
;
A
#
# COMPACT_ATOMS: atom_id res chain seq x y z
N MET A 1 -22.17 -20.05 20.23
CA MET A 1 -20.75 -19.77 20.53
C MET A 1 -20.21 -19.09 19.28
N GLU A 2 -20.32 -17.77 19.22
CA GLU A 2 -19.89 -17.01 18.05
C GLU A 2 -18.38 -17.21 17.86
N SER A 3 -18.01 -17.58 16.64
CA SER A 3 -16.63 -17.83 16.26
C SER A 3 -15.85 -16.53 16.31
N TYR A 4 -15.18 -16.25 17.44
CA TYR A 4 -14.17 -15.21 17.62
C TYR A 4 -12.92 -15.40 16.72
N LEU A 5 -12.92 -16.38 15.81
CA LEU A 5 -11.85 -16.64 14.85
C LEU A 5 -11.82 -15.69 13.64
N ILE A 6 -12.79 -14.78 13.53
CA ILE A 6 -12.68 -13.60 12.64
C ILE A 6 -12.40 -12.36 13.51
N SER A 7 -11.45 -12.47 14.45
CA SER A 7 -10.83 -11.31 15.06
C SER A 7 -10.00 -10.63 13.98
N ASP A 8 -10.59 -9.66 13.29
CA ASP A 8 -9.95 -8.59 12.51
C ASP A 8 -8.48 -8.88 12.18
N ILE A 9 -8.25 -9.68 11.13
CA ILE A 9 -6.92 -10.18 10.68
C ILE A 9 -5.94 -9.03 10.39
N TYR A 10 -6.42 -7.79 10.38
CA TYR A 10 -5.70 -6.59 9.97
C TYR A 10 -5.80 -5.50 11.05
N ASP A 11 -5.12 -5.68 12.18
CA ASP A 11 -5.04 -4.67 13.24
C ASP A 11 -4.11 -3.50 12.89
N LEU A 12 -3.21 -3.68 11.93
CA LEU A 12 -2.25 -2.66 11.49
C LEU A 12 -2.68 -1.87 10.26
N VAL A 13 -3.78 -2.22 9.60
CA VAL A 13 -4.23 -1.52 8.38
C VAL A 13 -5.73 -1.28 8.35
N THR A 14 -6.13 -0.22 7.66
CA THR A 14 -7.54 0.10 7.44
C THR A 14 -8.05 -0.41 6.09
N PRO A 15 -9.38 -0.38 5.89
CA PRO A 15 -9.97 -0.33 4.55
C PRO A 15 -9.41 0.85 3.73
N ASP A 16 -9.65 0.82 2.43
CA ASP A 16 -9.26 1.92 1.56
C ASP A 16 -10.13 3.15 1.82
N GLY A 17 -9.50 4.32 1.82
CA GLY A 17 -10.12 5.63 1.96
C GLY A 17 -10.55 6.21 0.64
N LYS A 18 -11.71 6.87 0.69
CA LYS A 18 -12.39 7.53 -0.41
C LYS A 18 -12.10 9.03 -0.41
N ILE A 19 -11.77 9.58 -1.56
CA ILE A 19 -11.63 11.03 -1.74
C ILE A 19 -12.98 11.73 -1.51
N LEU A 20 -13.01 12.71 -0.61
CA LEU A 20 -14.13 13.61 -0.35
C LEU A 20 -13.98 14.96 -1.06
N SER A 21 -12.75 15.47 -1.12
CA SER A 21 -12.41 16.69 -1.86
C SER A 21 -11.10 16.48 -2.61
N PHE A 22 -10.98 17.10 -3.78
CA PHE A 22 -9.81 17.01 -4.63
C PHE A 22 -9.60 18.34 -5.33
N GLU A 23 -8.42 18.92 -5.16
CA GLU A 23 -8.06 20.20 -5.76
C GLU A 23 -6.68 20.08 -6.44
N ARG A 24 -6.63 20.32 -7.74
CA ARG A 24 -5.37 20.33 -8.48
C ARG A 24 -4.65 21.66 -8.23
N LYS A 25 -3.45 21.61 -7.66
CA LYS A 25 -2.60 22.78 -7.39
C LYS A 25 -1.58 23.05 -8.50
N GLY A 26 -1.36 22.08 -9.39
CA GLY A 26 -0.53 22.23 -10.58
C GLY A 26 -0.51 20.95 -11.41
N LYS A 27 0.38 20.90 -12.41
CA LYS A 27 0.49 19.72 -13.28
C LYS A 27 0.79 18.45 -12.50
N ARG A 28 1.69 18.52 -11.52
CA ARG A 28 2.20 17.36 -10.76
C ARG A 28 1.79 17.31 -9.29
N HIS A 29 0.84 18.15 -8.88
CA HIS A 29 0.47 18.28 -7.48
C HIS A 29 -1.04 18.50 -7.33
N ALA A 30 -1.65 17.75 -6.42
CA ALA A 30 -3.01 17.93 -5.99
C ALA A 30 -3.11 17.81 -4.46
N VAL A 31 -4.14 18.40 -3.88
CA VAL A 31 -4.50 18.27 -2.48
C VAL A 31 -5.82 17.53 -2.41
N ALA A 32 -5.93 16.56 -1.51
CA ALA A 32 -7.15 15.77 -1.35
C ALA A 32 -7.49 15.57 0.13
N THR A 33 -8.77 15.58 0.45
CA THR A 33 -9.25 15.04 1.73
C THR A 33 -9.80 13.64 1.50
N VAL A 34 -9.33 12.67 2.27
CA VAL A 34 -9.73 11.27 2.20
C VAL A 34 -10.45 10.88 3.48
N SER A 35 -11.60 10.22 3.34
CA SER A 35 -12.34 9.61 4.44
C SER A 35 -12.24 8.11 4.38
N ILE A 36 -11.91 7.50 5.51
CA ILE A 36 -11.90 6.05 5.71
C ILE A 36 -13.02 5.73 6.69
N ASP A 37 -13.94 4.87 6.26
CA ASP A 37 -15.06 4.40 7.07
C ASP A 37 -14.89 2.93 7.44
N HIS A 38 -15.63 2.49 8.46
CA HIS A 38 -15.66 1.08 8.91
C HIS A 38 -14.28 0.54 9.33
N ILE A 39 -13.48 1.38 9.99
CA ILE A 39 -12.20 0.95 10.55
C ILE A 39 -12.45 -0.09 11.64
N SER A 40 -11.65 -1.16 11.67
CA SER A 40 -11.73 -2.15 12.74
C SER A 40 -11.54 -1.49 14.12
N PRO A 41 -12.34 -1.83 15.14
CA PRO A 41 -12.11 -1.39 16.52
C PRO A 41 -10.74 -1.82 17.08
N ALA A 42 -10.18 -2.91 16.54
CA ALA A 42 -8.86 -3.42 16.89
C ALA A 42 -7.72 -2.67 16.19
N PHE A 43 -8.02 -1.72 15.29
CA PHE A 43 -6.99 -0.95 14.59
C PHE A 43 -6.07 -0.22 15.57
N ARG A 44 -4.79 -0.58 15.53
CA ARG A 44 -3.76 -0.07 16.44
C ARG A 44 -3.50 1.41 16.28
N GLY A 45 -3.80 1.99 15.11
CA GLY A 45 -3.68 3.43 14.87
C GLY A 45 -4.53 4.28 15.82
N PHE A 46 -5.57 3.73 16.45
CA PHE A 46 -6.34 4.42 17.50
C PHE A 46 -5.65 4.43 18.88
N GLN A 47 -4.57 3.68 19.05
CA GLN A 47 -3.94 3.41 20.36
C GLN A 47 -2.47 3.86 20.41
N ILE A 48 -1.89 4.20 19.27
CA ILE A 48 -0.50 4.64 19.14
C ILE A 48 -0.43 6.14 18.82
N PRO A 49 0.74 6.77 19.03
CA PRO A 49 0.98 8.14 18.60
C PRO A 49 0.68 8.34 17.10
N GLN A 50 0.08 9.48 16.76
CA GLN A 50 -0.38 9.79 15.41
C GLN A 50 0.76 9.89 14.38
N ASP A 51 1.96 10.25 14.82
CA ASP A 51 3.19 10.28 14.01
C ASP A 51 3.68 8.87 13.60
N GLN A 52 3.12 7.81 14.19
CA GLN A 52 3.34 6.42 13.81
C GLN A 52 2.21 5.87 12.90
N VAL A 53 1.28 6.73 12.46
CA VAL A 53 0.20 6.36 11.55
C VAL A 53 0.43 7.02 10.20
N PHE A 54 0.60 6.19 9.17
CA PHE A 54 0.97 6.65 7.84
C PHE A 54 -0.14 6.37 6.84
N PHE A 55 -0.27 7.24 5.85
CA PHE A 55 -1.17 6.99 4.73
C PHE A 55 -0.37 6.34 3.60
N ASN A 56 -0.77 5.14 3.20
CA ASN A 56 -0.17 4.41 2.09
C ASN A 56 -1.10 4.46 0.89
N ILE A 57 -0.62 5.09 -0.19
CA ILE A 57 -1.31 5.06 -1.47
C ILE A 57 -1.40 3.62 -2.01
N LYS A 58 -2.48 3.29 -2.72
CA LYS A 58 -2.65 1.98 -3.35
C LYS A 58 -1.46 1.69 -4.24
N SER A 59 -0.89 0.49 -4.13
CA SER A 59 0.30 0.11 -4.91
C SER A 59 0.11 0.27 -6.42
N THR A 60 -1.12 0.13 -6.95
CA THR A 60 -1.41 0.35 -8.36
C THR A 60 -1.16 1.80 -8.79
N LEU A 61 -1.47 2.76 -7.91
CA LEU A 61 -1.14 4.17 -8.12
C LEU A 61 0.36 4.43 -7.91
N ALA A 62 0.97 3.79 -6.91
CA ALA A 62 2.42 3.89 -6.69
C ALA A 62 3.23 3.37 -7.90
N GLN A 63 2.79 2.27 -8.53
CA GLN A 63 3.44 1.67 -9.69
C GLN A 63 3.49 2.57 -10.92
N ILE A 64 2.53 3.48 -11.08
CA ILE A 64 2.54 4.49 -12.14
C ILE A 64 3.25 5.78 -11.72
N GLY A 65 3.86 5.82 -10.53
CA GLY A 65 4.62 6.96 -10.02
C GLY A 65 3.79 7.98 -9.24
N MET A 66 2.62 7.61 -8.71
CA MET A 66 1.93 8.48 -7.75
C MET A 66 2.46 8.29 -6.33
N ASP A 67 2.60 9.40 -5.64
CA ASP A 67 3.06 9.47 -4.26
C ASP A 67 2.06 10.30 -3.44
N ALA A 68 1.94 10.03 -2.14
CA ALA A 68 1.03 10.74 -1.26
C ALA A 68 1.67 10.97 0.11
N ILE A 69 1.59 12.21 0.59
CA ILE A 69 2.10 12.63 1.90
C ILE A 69 0.93 13.15 2.72
N GLY A 70 0.74 12.58 3.92
CA GLY A 70 -0.27 13.07 4.85
C GLY A 70 0.17 14.33 5.59
N ARG A 71 -0.67 15.37 5.53
CA ARG A 71 -0.48 16.63 6.26
C ARG A 71 -1.11 16.59 7.64
N SER A 72 -2.32 16.03 7.72
CA SER A 72 -3.06 15.92 8.98
C SER A 72 -3.91 14.66 8.95
N TYR A 73 -4.10 14.11 10.15
CA TYR A 73 -4.89 12.91 10.38
C TYR A 73 -5.86 13.19 11.52
N GLU A 74 -7.13 12.90 11.31
CA GLU A 74 -8.18 12.98 12.32
C GLU A 74 -8.75 11.57 12.46
N LEU A 75 -8.39 10.88 13.54
CA LEU A 75 -8.87 9.53 13.81
C LEU A 75 -9.99 9.57 14.86
N ASP A 76 -11.14 9.02 14.51
CA ASP A 76 -12.31 8.92 15.39
C ASP A 76 -12.58 7.43 15.69
N LYS A 77 -12.15 7.01 16.88
CA LYS A 77 -12.32 5.63 17.36
C LYS A 77 -13.79 5.27 17.59
N GLU A 78 -14.58 6.22 18.11
CA GLU A 78 -15.99 5.99 18.45
C GLU A 78 -16.81 5.79 17.18
N ARG A 79 -16.57 6.62 16.15
CA ARG A 79 -17.23 6.50 14.85
C ARG A 79 -16.57 5.49 13.93
N LYS A 80 -15.39 4.96 14.29
CA LYS A 80 -14.59 4.03 13.49
C LYS A 80 -14.24 4.62 12.12
N ARG A 81 -13.80 5.88 12.13
CA ARG A 81 -13.53 6.68 10.93
C ARG A 81 -12.19 7.41 11.02
N ALA A 82 -11.66 7.80 9.88
CA ALA A 82 -10.54 8.72 9.81
C ALA A 82 -10.69 9.68 8.64
N ASN A 83 -10.36 10.96 8.86
CA ASN A 83 -10.19 11.95 7.80
C ASN A 83 -8.72 12.30 7.68
N ILE A 84 -8.21 12.32 6.45
CA ILE A 84 -6.81 12.59 6.16
C ILE A 84 -6.71 13.68 5.11
N LEU A 85 -5.95 14.73 5.39
CA LEU A 85 -5.54 15.70 4.38
C LEU A 85 -4.23 15.24 3.75
N LEU A 86 -4.22 15.10 2.44
CA LEU A 86 -3.11 14.57 1.67
C LEU A 86 -2.60 15.59 0.64
N ASP A 87 -1.28 15.64 0.49
CA ASP A 87 -0.65 16.05 -0.76
C ASP A 87 -0.44 14.84 -1.65
N ILE A 88 -0.82 14.96 -2.92
CA ILE A 88 -0.63 13.93 -3.93
C ILE A 88 0.34 14.46 -4.98
N TYR A 89 1.42 13.72 -5.23
CA TYR A 89 2.46 14.07 -6.18
C TYR A 89 2.54 13.09 -7.34
N ALA A 90 2.67 13.62 -8.55
CA ALA A 90 2.99 12.85 -9.74
C ALA A 90 4.51 12.86 -9.99
N ARG A 91 5.15 11.69 -9.89
CA ARG A 91 6.60 11.51 -10.10
C ARG A 91 6.94 11.09 -11.53
N SER A 92 5.95 10.69 -12.33
CA SER A 92 6.07 10.29 -13.73
C SER A 92 5.07 11.03 -14.63
N THR A 93 5.29 11.00 -15.94
CA THR A 93 4.33 11.52 -16.94
C THR A 93 2.99 10.78 -16.91
N MET A 94 3.00 9.47 -16.64
CA MET A 94 1.79 8.65 -16.49
C MET A 94 0.99 9.06 -15.25
N SER A 95 1.66 9.28 -14.11
CA SER A 95 1.00 9.80 -12.91
C SER A 95 0.49 11.23 -13.06
N GLU A 96 1.14 12.05 -13.89
CA GLU A 96 0.71 13.42 -14.20
C GLU A 96 -0.63 13.40 -14.94
N ALA A 97 -0.76 12.52 -15.95
CA ALA A 97 -2.02 12.26 -16.65
C ALA A 97 -3.06 11.58 -15.74
N MET A 98 -2.65 10.72 -14.81
CA MET A 98 -3.58 10.06 -13.89
C MET A 98 -4.33 11.04 -12.98
N LEU A 99 -3.73 12.20 -12.66
CA LEU A 99 -4.39 13.23 -11.85
C LEU A 99 -5.70 13.73 -12.47
N ASP A 100 -5.85 13.66 -13.80
CA ASP A 100 -7.09 14.04 -14.51
C ASP A 100 -8.23 13.03 -14.31
N PHE A 101 -7.91 11.81 -13.88
CA PHE A 101 -8.87 10.73 -13.65
C PHE A 101 -9.09 10.43 -12.16
N LEU A 102 -8.44 11.18 -11.27
CA LEU A 102 -8.74 11.16 -9.85
C LEU A 102 -9.82 12.19 -9.53
N GLY A 103 -10.73 11.80 -8.65
CA GLY A 103 -11.80 12.68 -8.22
C GLY A 103 -12.52 12.16 -6.99
N ILE A 104 -13.56 12.89 -6.61
CA ILE A 104 -14.43 12.54 -5.49
C ILE A 104 -14.99 11.14 -5.71
N GLY A 105 -14.93 10.30 -4.68
CA GLY A 105 -15.37 8.90 -4.73
C GLY A 105 -14.28 7.89 -5.06
N CYS A 106 -13.11 8.30 -5.56
CA CYS A 106 -12.01 7.37 -5.80
C CYS A 106 -11.41 6.87 -4.47
N TYR A 107 -11.16 5.56 -4.40
CA TYR A 107 -10.48 4.90 -3.29
C TYR A 107 -8.98 4.81 -3.59
N ILE A 108 -8.15 5.54 -2.86
CA ILE A 108 -6.75 5.79 -3.28
C ILE A 108 -5.68 5.26 -2.33
N GLY A 109 -6.01 4.82 -1.13
CA GLY A 109 -5.02 4.33 -0.17
C GLY A 109 -5.64 3.97 1.16
N LYS A 110 -4.82 3.62 2.15
CA LYS A 110 -5.25 3.19 3.48
C LYS A 110 -4.29 3.70 4.54
N LEU A 111 -4.69 3.65 5.81
CA LEU A 111 -3.77 3.89 6.90
C LEU A 111 -3.01 2.61 7.26
N PHE A 112 -1.76 2.80 7.67
CA PHE A 112 -0.88 1.80 8.24
C PHE A 112 -0.42 2.29 9.62
N ALA A 113 -0.58 1.45 10.63
CA ALA A 113 -0.10 1.70 11.98
C ALA A 113 1.30 1.06 12.14
N ALA A 114 2.34 1.88 12.23
CA ALA A 114 3.71 1.43 12.44
C ALA A 114 3.99 1.19 13.94
N ASP A 115 3.24 0.28 14.54
CA ASP A 115 3.38 -0.06 15.96
C ASP A 115 4.74 -0.72 16.23
N GLU A 116 5.62 -0.01 16.93
CA GLU A 116 6.95 -0.49 17.34
C GLU A 116 6.91 -1.82 18.12
N THR A 117 5.82 -2.10 18.83
CA THR A 117 5.66 -3.34 19.60
C THR A 117 5.42 -4.56 18.72
N ARG A 118 4.99 -4.36 17.46
CA ARG A 118 4.77 -5.42 16.47
C ARG A 118 6.02 -5.71 15.64
N LYS A 119 7.11 -4.95 15.79
CA LYS A 119 8.37 -5.22 15.10
C LYS A 119 8.99 -6.53 15.58
N VAL A 120 9.41 -7.35 14.63
CA VAL A 120 10.19 -8.56 14.94
C VAL A 120 11.64 -8.14 15.24
N ARG A 121 12.13 -8.56 16.40
CA ARG A 121 13.49 -8.22 16.90
C ARG A 121 14.50 -9.35 16.73
N ASN A 122 14.03 -10.59 16.55
CA ASN A 122 14.89 -11.75 16.36
C ASN A 122 14.64 -12.36 14.98
N PRO A 123 15.64 -12.32 14.06
CA PRO A 123 15.49 -12.92 12.73
C PRO A 123 15.19 -14.42 12.77
N ASP A 124 15.66 -15.15 13.79
CA ASP A 124 15.40 -16.59 13.96
C ASP A 124 13.91 -16.91 14.04
N TYR A 125 13.09 -15.96 14.52
CA TYR A 125 11.65 -16.12 14.52
C TYR A 125 11.10 -16.21 13.09
N LEU A 126 11.52 -15.31 12.20
CA LEU A 126 11.10 -15.31 10.80
C LEU A 126 11.68 -16.51 10.04
N HIS A 127 12.96 -16.85 10.26
CA HIS A 127 13.57 -18.04 9.66
C HIS A 127 12.82 -19.32 10.00
N ARG A 128 12.30 -19.45 11.22
CA ARG A 128 11.46 -20.60 11.60
C ARG A 128 10.10 -20.61 10.91
N MET A 129 9.59 -19.47 10.48
CA MET A 129 8.29 -19.37 9.79
C MET A 129 8.41 -19.63 8.29
N PHE A 130 9.52 -19.22 7.68
CA PHE A 130 9.80 -19.57 6.28
C PHE A 130 9.82 -21.08 6.09
N ASN A 131 9.29 -21.54 4.96
CA ASN A 131 9.20 -22.95 4.56
C ASN A 131 8.36 -23.84 5.50
N ARG A 132 7.64 -23.26 6.47
CA ARG A 132 6.61 -23.98 7.24
C ARG A 132 5.25 -23.76 6.64
N ILE A 133 4.40 -24.77 6.79
CA ILE A 133 3.01 -24.76 6.35
C ILE A 133 2.07 -24.98 7.55
N ASP A 134 0.87 -24.43 7.47
CA ASP A 134 -0.23 -24.75 8.38
C ASP A 134 -0.78 -26.16 8.12
N ARG A 135 -1.81 -26.55 8.88
CA ARG A 135 -2.47 -27.86 8.73
C ARG A 135 -3.20 -28.03 7.39
N GLN A 136 -3.43 -26.94 6.68
CA GLN A 136 -4.10 -26.87 5.39
C GLN A 136 -3.11 -26.75 4.23
N GLY A 137 -1.80 -26.87 4.50
CA GLY A 137 -0.74 -26.80 3.50
C GLY A 137 -0.38 -25.39 3.05
N ARG A 138 -0.84 -24.35 3.75
CA ARG A 138 -0.57 -22.95 3.40
C ARG A 138 0.71 -22.48 4.10
N PRO A 139 1.64 -21.81 3.41
CA PRO A 139 2.85 -21.33 4.05
C PRO A 139 2.55 -20.33 5.17
N LEU A 140 3.25 -20.45 6.30
CA LEU A 140 3.11 -19.54 7.44
C LEU A 140 3.70 -18.15 7.14
N LEU A 141 4.78 -18.11 6.37
CA LEU A 141 5.41 -16.90 5.88
C LEU A 141 6.10 -17.18 4.54
N TYR A 142 5.88 -16.32 3.57
CA TYR A 142 6.58 -16.36 2.28
C TYR A 142 6.69 -14.96 1.70
N LEU A 143 7.70 -14.76 0.85
CA LEU A 143 7.96 -13.51 0.17
C LEU A 143 7.79 -13.74 -1.33
N GLY A 144 6.71 -13.20 -1.91
CA GLY A 144 6.40 -13.38 -3.33
C GLY A 144 5.89 -14.79 -3.67
N ASN A 145 6.78 -15.79 -3.61
CA ASN A 145 6.48 -17.21 -3.85
C ASN A 145 6.91 -18.04 -2.62
N PRO A 146 6.14 -19.07 -2.20
CA PRO A 146 6.55 -20.06 -1.21
C PRO A 146 8.01 -20.56 -1.31
N ASN A 147 8.55 -20.66 -2.53
CA ASN A 147 9.91 -21.17 -2.78
C ASN A 147 11.01 -20.08 -2.82
N ALA A 148 10.66 -18.79 -2.76
CA ALA A 148 11.60 -17.68 -2.91
C ALA A 148 12.19 -17.19 -1.56
N SER A 149 11.98 -17.93 -0.48
CA SER A 149 12.48 -17.58 0.87
C SER A 149 14.01 -17.49 0.94
N ASN A 150 14.74 -18.12 0.01
CA ASN A 150 16.20 -18.09 -0.07
C ASN A 150 16.75 -16.77 -0.64
N GLU A 151 15.91 -15.91 -1.24
CA GLU A 151 16.32 -14.61 -1.79
C GLU A 151 16.32 -13.49 -0.73
N LEU A 152 15.90 -13.82 0.49
CA LEU A 152 15.80 -12.87 1.61
C LEU A 152 16.93 -13.08 2.61
N THR A 153 17.77 -12.06 2.79
CA THR A 153 18.75 -12.04 3.87
C THR A 153 18.15 -11.32 5.08
N LEU A 154 18.15 -11.97 6.24
CA LEU A 154 17.69 -11.38 7.49
C LEU A 154 18.88 -11.18 8.42
N GLU A 155 19.07 -9.96 8.89
CA GLU A 155 20.13 -9.63 9.84
C GLU A 155 19.55 -8.96 11.08
N LYS A 156 20.30 -9.05 12.18
CA LYS A 156 19.96 -8.32 13.41
C LYS A 156 20.83 -7.07 13.48
N ILE A 157 20.22 -5.90 13.32
CA ILE A 157 20.88 -4.60 13.34
C ILE A 157 20.20 -3.73 14.38
N ASP A 158 20.98 -3.15 15.30
CA ASP A 158 20.50 -2.29 16.39
C ASP A 158 19.34 -2.89 17.20
N GLY A 159 19.34 -4.22 17.37
CA GLY A 159 18.29 -4.93 18.11
C GLY A 159 17.01 -5.23 17.31
N TYR A 160 16.98 -4.90 16.02
CA TYR A 160 15.87 -5.14 15.11
C TYR A 160 16.22 -6.19 14.05
N THR A 161 15.21 -6.90 13.56
CA THR A 161 15.37 -7.71 12.35
C THR A 161 15.23 -6.81 11.13
N VAL A 162 16.29 -6.76 10.32
CA VAL A 162 16.32 -6.06 9.04
C VAL A 162 16.27 -7.10 7.92
N ALA A 163 15.39 -6.86 6.96
CA ALA A 163 15.18 -7.73 5.81
C ALA A 163 15.78 -7.07 4.56
N TYR A 164 16.82 -7.69 3.99
CA TYR A 164 17.44 -7.28 2.75
C TYR A 164 16.81 -8.02 1.58
N LEU A 165 16.29 -7.24 0.63
CA LEU A 165 15.65 -7.71 -0.59
C LEU A 165 16.57 -7.40 -1.76
N GLN A 166 16.95 -8.43 -2.52
CA GLN A 166 17.73 -8.22 -3.74
C GLN A 166 16.86 -7.54 -4.80
N LEU A 167 17.30 -6.37 -5.28
CA LEU A 167 16.63 -5.70 -6.38
C LEU A 167 17.03 -6.37 -7.70
N LEU A 168 16.03 -6.72 -8.51
CA LEU A 168 16.23 -7.23 -9.87
C LEU A 168 16.86 -6.17 -10.79
N GLU A 169 17.65 -6.61 -11.76
CA GLU A 169 18.28 -5.72 -12.75
C GLU A 169 17.26 -5.19 -13.76
N GLY A 170 17.50 -3.94 -14.21
CA GLY A 170 16.65 -3.26 -15.18
C GLY A 170 15.62 -2.33 -14.57
N THR A 171 14.70 -1.87 -15.42
CA THR A 171 13.62 -0.94 -15.08
C THR A 171 12.32 -1.36 -15.75
N ILE A 172 11.19 -1.03 -15.12
CA ILE A 172 9.87 -1.18 -15.74
C ILE A 172 9.55 0.11 -16.49
N THR A 173 9.25 -0.02 -17.78
CA THR A 173 8.74 1.06 -18.61
C THR A 173 7.30 0.77 -19.03
N TYR A 174 6.54 1.83 -19.27
CA TYR A 174 5.21 1.73 -19.85
C TYR A 174 5.28 2.06 -21.34
N ASP A 175 4.55 1.31 -22.17
CA ASP A 175 4.48 1.62 -23.59
C ASP A 175 3.68 2.92 -23.84
N SER A 176 3.70 3.44 -25.07
CA SER A 176 2.96 4.65 -25.43
C SER A 176 1.44 4.50 -25.33
N ASN A 177 0.92 3.27 -25.36
CA ASN A 177 -0.51 2.96 -25.33
C ASN A 177 -1.06 2.85 -23.90
N SER A 178 -0.20 2.68 -22.91
CA SER A 178 -0.53 2.57 -21.49
C SER A 178 -1.35 3.73 -20.94
N ASN A 179 -1.23 4.93 -21.53
CA ASN A 179 -2.07 6.08 -21.19
C ASN A 179 -3.56 5.83 -21.47
N GLY A 180 -3.89 4.99 -22.46
CA GLY A 180 -5.26 4.58 -22.76
C GLY A 180 -5.92 3.77 -21.64
N PHE A 181 -5.13 3.21 -20.72
CA PHE A 181 -5.63 2.47 -19.56
C PHE A 181 -6.03 3.38 -18.39
N LEU A 182 -5.51 4.61 -18.31
CA LEU A 182 -5.73 5.52 -17.18
C LEU A 182 -7.21 5.85 -16.91
N PRO A 183 -8.07 6.11 -17.92
CA PRO A 183 -9.50 6.32 -17.69
C PRO A 183 -10.17 5.09 -17.05
N THR A 184 -9.77 3.89 -17.46
CA THR A 184 -10.27 2.63 -16.90
C THR A 184 -9.80 2.45 -15.46
N LEU A 185 -8.53 2.78 -15.17
CA LEU A 185 -8.00 2.81 -13.81
C LEU A 185 -8.77 3.79 -12.93
N GLY A 186 -9.05 5.02 -13.41
CA GLY A 186 -9.85 6.01 -12.69
C GLY A 186 -11.24 5.49 -12.31
N LYS A 187 -11.95 4.89 -13.27
CA LYS A 187 -13.25 4.24 -13.01
C LYS A 187 -13.13 3.08 -12.03
N ALA A 188 -12.07 2.27 -12.13
CA ALA A 188 -11.83 1.16 -11.22
C ALA A 188 -11.64 1.63 -9.78
N LEU A 189 -10.99 2.79 -9.57
CA LEU A 189 -10.81 3.37 -8.24
C LEU A 189 -12.12 3.78 -7.58
N LEU A 190 -13.22 3.96 -8.32
CA LEU A 190 -14.54 4.18 -7.72
C LEU A 190 -15.10 2.93 -7.03
N ASN A 191 -14.54 1.75 -7.30
CA ASN A 191 -14.96 0.48 -6.72
C ASN A 191 -13.82 -0.15 -5.89
N PRO A 192 -13.90 -0.14 -4.56
CA PRO A 192 -12.81 -0.61 -3.69
C PRO A 192 -12.52 -2.11 -3.84
N ASN A 193 -13.50 -2.89 -4.33
CA ASN A 193 -13.38 -4.34 -4.49
C ASN A 193 -12.76 -4.77 -5.82
N LEU A 194 -12.61 -3.84 -6.78
CA LEU A 194 -12.07 -4.17 -8.09
C LEU A 194 -10.53 -4.21 -8.05
N LYS A 195 -9.96 -5.38 -8.36
CA LYS A 195 -8.51 -5.60 -8.40
C LYS A 195 -7.99 -5.42 -9.83
N VAL A 196 -7.30 -4.31 -10.09
CA VAL A 196 -6.77 -3.98 -11.43
C VAL A 196 -5.24 -4.05 -11.54
N ARG A 197 -4.54 -4.48 -10.47
CA ARG A 197 -3.07 -4.58 -10.44
C ARG A 197 -2.53 -5.47 -11.57
N GLN A 198 -3.15 -6.64 -11.80
CA GLN A 198 -2.71 -7.57 -12.83
C GLN A 198 -2.91 -7.00 -14.25
N ILE A 199 -3.95 -6.20 -14.46
CA ILE A 199 -4.20 -5.55 -15.75
C ILE A 199 -3.14 -4.46 -16.00
N LEU A 200 -2.77 -3.70 -14.98
CA LEU A 200 -1.69 -2.71 -15.09
C LEU A 200 -0.37 -3.39 -15.51
N GLN A 201 -0.06 -4.57 -14.97
CA GLN A 201 1.15 -5.33 -15.31
C GLN A 201 1.21 -5.73 -16.79
N LEU A 202 0.07 -5.91 -17.47
CA LEU A 202 0.04 -6.20 -18.92
C LEU A 202 0.49 -5.01 -19.78
N ASN A 203 0.55 -3.81 -19.21
CA ASN A 203 1.00 -2.58 -19.88
C ASN A 203 2.47 -2.26 -19.54
N GLN A 204 3.16 -3.14 -18.81
CA GLN A 204 4.54 -2.97 -18.37
C GLN A 204 5.48 -3.77 -19.27
N GLN A 205 6.60 -3.14 -19.64
CA GLN A 205 7.71 -3.77 -20.34
C GLN A 205 8.94 -3.75 -19.44
N TRP A 206 9.57 -4.92 -19.28
CA TRP A 206 10.82 -5.03 -18.53
C TRP A 206 12.00 -4.70 -19.43
N ASN A 207 12.76 -3.66 -19.09
CA ASN A 207 13.98 -3.31 -19.79
C ASN A 207 15.20 -3.66 -18.93
N PHE A 208 15.85 -4.78 -19.26
CA PHE A 208 17.04 -5.26 -18.56
C PHE A 208 18.28 -4.39 -18.79
N GLN A 209 18.33 -3.62 -19.89
CA GLN A 209 19.49 -2.84 -20.31
C GLN A 209 19.46 -1.39 -19.82
N ALA A 210 18.34 -0.94 -19.25
CA ALA A 210 18.21 0.42 -18.74
C ALA A 210 18.97 0.59 -17.42
N GLU A 211 19.86 1.58 -17.36
CA GLU A 211 20.48 2.01 -16.11
C GLU A 211 19.41 2.50 -15.12
N ARG A 212 19.62 2.19 -13.83
CA ARG A 212 18.79 2.70 -12.74
C ARG A 212 19.00 4.22 -12.65
N LYS A 213 17.94 5.00 -12.89
CA LYS A 213 17.93 6.45 -12.73
C LYS A 213 17.59 6.86 -11.31
#